data_AF-A0A8H2VMX3-F1
#
_entry.id   AF-A0A8H2VMX3-F1
#
_cell.length_a   1.000
_cell.length_b   1.000
_cell.length_c   1.000
_cell.angle_alpha   90.00
_cell.angle_beta   90.00
_cell.angle_gamma   90.00
#
_symmetry.space_group_name_H-M   'P 1'
#
loop_
_entity.id
_entity.type
_entity.pdbx_description
1 polymer ?
#
loop_
_entity_poly.entity_id
_entity_poly.type
_entity_poly.pdbx_seq_one_letter_code
_entity_poly.pdbx_strand_id
1 'polypeptide(L)'
;MASNSTSWLTISSWPTSRRSTDNPFHDIHGDPFDDRHATPLQNIERGSTRRMSTQTQQRNEFHQSSVSSKESRILENIRNGNEICPICFEAVRFTPARYLWHCKDCYVITHYQCALSWAKANRTENNDAWRCPQCKKTKISKPDGSCWCGNGNPIYDHSTIPNACMDGICGSKSRCIHGNKSTCQKSCHPGPCEYPCGSCADDKFSEPPNMSTVWGRFKIRELDRGSVILNAISVVIVMGCISIFAVFHIKWHAQPYRYPHFKDEFEILEGLGLLFIGFFYLALSGCVLIHSLVAVLQFFTEVLNGTPEQTGVRFKPVRTVLGGALITCTFVGIYILPIVEIIGGPDIYWYYQMKDSCEGFNTRVKMGTRFVKSKYDLHSLNASIDDQTFYLAPVLAPEIDSNATYQYFHRFSGNTANMAHLTVDVDIDNGVWRWGSFDGPDERTKWWATSRKNDKQDLPIFDNITLTEHWNGTIKKNNGHLWLPGYDVVIQGIERARKYCEVEPFIRVFDTAQSSHAYLEELLVKEWDWSPEYDPNIIMRTASFGHGRQRLDMCIKEDFYLTEEGLEQELDGVSNPSIVPLAIVAAYRMRMSEKDMLDCSKKGRHSGYWKSSEE
;
A
#
# COMPACT_ATOMS: atom_id res chain seq x y z
N MET A 1 -25.85 54.51 7.01
CA MET A 1 -25.12 54.77 5.74
C MET A 1 -24.80 53.42 5.12
N ALA A 2 -24.92 53.25 3.80
CA ALA A 2 -24.92 51.93 3.16
C ALA A 2 -24.09 51.91 1.86
N SER A 3 -23.20 50.91 1.76
CA SER A 3 -22.53 50.40 0.54
C SER A 3 -21.64 49.22 1.00
N ASN A 4 -21.88 47.98 0.58
CA ASN A 4 -21.36 47.33 -0.64
C ASN A 4 -19.82 47.25 -0.66
N SER A 5 -19.14 46.14 -1.02
CA SER A 5 -19.52 44.75 -1.36
C SER A 5 -18.25 43.86 -1.19
N THR A 6 -18.12 42.57 -1.52
CA THR A 6 -18.83 41.65 -2.44
C THR A 6 -18.58 40.18 -2.03
N SER A 7 -19.51 39.27 -2.33
CA SER A 7 -19.35 37.81 -2.19
C SER A 7 -18.88 37.13 -3.48
N TRP A 8 -18.19 35.98 -3.37
CA TRP A 8 -18.03 35.03 -4.49
C TRP A 8 -18.50 33.63 -4.08
N LEU A 9 -19.35 33.05 -4.91
CA LEU A 9 -19.83 31.67 -4.82
C LEU A 9 -19.43 30.88 -6.07
N THR A 10 -19.47 29.57 -5.90
CA THR A 10 -19.47 28.49 -6.91
C THR A 10 -20.16 28.81 -8.24
N ILE A 11 -19.67 28.18 -9.33
CA ILE A 11 -20.48 27.42 -10.31
C ILE A 11 -19.57 26.56 -11.22
N SER A 12 -20.14 25.49 -11.76
CA SER A 12 -19.50 24.52 -12.67
C SER A 12 -20.20 24.48 -14.04
N SER A 13 -19.74 23.59 -14.93
CA SER A 13 -20.40 23.08 -16.15
C SER A 13 -19.95 23.61 -17.53
N TRP A 14 -20.24 22.78 -18.54
CA TRP A 14 -19.68 22.76 -19.91
C TRP A 14 -20.48 23.61 -20.92
N PRO A 15 -20.07 23.66 -22.20
CA PRO A 15 -20.93 23.01 -23.20
C PRO A 15 -20.21 22.23 -24.33
N THR A 16 -20.99 21.59 -25.20
CA THR A 16 -20.57 20.67 -26.28
C THR A 16 -21.25 21.01 -27.64
N SER A 17 -20.83 20.33 -28.72
CA SER A 17 -21.52 20.17 -30.03
C SER A 17 -21.19 21.22 -31.13
N ARG A 18 -21.23 20.93 -32.47
CA ARG A 18 -21.72 19.76 -33.25
C ARG A 18 -21.27 19.80 -34.75
N ARG A 19 -21.16 18.63 -35.42
CA ARG A 19 -21.42 18.28 -36.88
C ARG A 19 -20.86 19.17 -38.04
N SER A 20 -20.52 18.68 -39.24
CA SER A 20 -21.37 17.93 -40.22
C SER A 20 -20.52 17.47 -41.45
N THR A 21 -20.59 16.20 -41.90
CA THR A 21 -21.26 15.64 -43.13
C THR A 21 -20.55 15.72 -44.51
N ASP A 22 -20.23 14.52 -45.03
CA ASP A 22 -20.52 13.95 -46.38
C ASP A 22 -19.80 14.36 -47.70
N ASN A 23 -19.40 13.29 -48.43
CA ASN A 23 -19.62 13.04 -49.89
C ASN A 23 -18.55 13.43 -50.99
N PRO A 24 -18.59 12.82 -52.22
CA PRO A 24 -17.47 11.97 -52.69
C PRO A 24 -17.06 12.11 -54.21
N PHE A 25 -16.32 11.10 -54.73
CA PHE A 25 -16.06 10.72 -56.15
C PHE A 25 -14.89 11.33 -56.96
N HIS A 26 -14.48 10.52 -57.97
CA HIS A 26 -13.46 10.66 -59.03
C HIS A 26 -11.98 10.53 -58.59
N ASP A 27 -11.26 9.44 -58.93
CA ASP A 27 -10.75 8.95 -60.25
C ASP A 27 -9.31 9.50 -60.53
N ILE A 28 -8.35 8.82 -61.16
CA ILE A 28 -8.39 7.70 -62.13
C ILE A 28 -6.99 7.01 -62.28
N HIS A 29 -6.94 5.79 -62.86
CA HIS A 29 -5.74 4.99 -63.30
C HIS A 29 -4.74 4.48 -62.23
N GLY A 30 -4.21 3.25 -62.35
CA GLY A 30 -4.47 2.18 -63.32
C GLY A 30 -3.77 0.85 -62.99
N ASP A 31 -4.40 -0.26 -63.37
CA ASP A 31 -3.94 -1.66 -63.28
C ASP A 31 -3.31 -2.10 -64.63
N PRO A 32 -2.50 -3.18 -64.70
CA PRO A 32 -3.06 -4.36 -65.40
C PRO A 32 -2.57 -5.76 -64.96
N PHE A 33 -3.41 -6.76 -65.31
CA PHE A 33 -3.27 -8.23 -65.28
C PHE A 33 -3.64 -8.87 -63.94
N ASP A 34 -4.93 -9.16 -63.66
CA ASP A 34 -5.97 -9.93 -64.38
C ASP A 34 -5.70 -11.46 -64.45
N ASP A 35 -6.56 -12.23 -63.77
CA ASP A 35 -6.88 -13.62 -64.08
C ASP A 35 -8.33 -13.95 -63.63
N ARG A 36 -9.29 -13.41 -64.40
CA ARG A 36 -10.62 -14.00 -64.69
C ARG A 36 -10.53 -15.52 -64.97
N HIS A 37 -11.45 -16.43 -64.67
CA HIS A 37 -12.76 -16.53 -64.00
C HIS A 37 -12.79 -17.98 -63.36
N ALA A 38 -13.78 -18.54 -62.66
CA ALA A 38 -15.21 -18.28 -62.46
C ALA A 38 -15.72 -18.96 -61.17
N THR A 39 -16.94 -18.63 -60.74
CA THR A 39 -17.70 -19.34 -59.67
C THR A 39 -18.86 -20.18 -60.31
N PRO A 40 -19.87 -20.71 -59.58
CA PRO A 40 -19.87 -22.13 -59.17
C PRO A 40 -21.17 -22.91 -59.53
N LEU A 41 -21.31 -24.12 -58.95
CA LEU A 41 -22.55 -24.89 -58.64
C LEU A 41 -22.94 -26.13 -59.50
N GLN A 42 -23.20 -27.21 -58.74
CA GLN A 42 -24.26 -28.23 -58.85
C GLN A 42 -24.27 -29.31 -59.96
N ASN A 43 -24.12 -30.56 -59.49
CA ASN A 43 -24.85 -31.81 -59.81
C ASN A 43 -25.69 -31.90 -61.11
N ILE A 44 -25.50 -33.00 -61.88
CA ILE A 44 -26.49 -34.09 -62.07
C ILE A 44 -25.94 -35.26 -62.96
N GLU A 45 -26.23 -36.48 -62.51
CA GLU A 45 -26.38 -37.80 -63.17
C GLU A 45 -25.70 -38.26 -64.50
N ARG A 46 -25.25 -39.54 -64.43
CA ARG A 46 -25.33 -40.66 -65.41
C ARG A 46 -24.53 -40.66 -66.73
N GLY A 47 -23.97 -41.84 -67.03
CA GLY A 47 -23.48 -42.25 -68.36
C GLY A 47 -22.07 -42.85 -68.35
N SER A 48 -21.85 -44.05 -67.79
CA SER A 48 -21.83 -45.30 -68.57
C SER A 48 -21.05 -45.22 -69.90
N THR A 49 -19.79 -45.66 -69.89
CA THR A 49 -19.32 -46.64 -70.89
C THR A 49 -18.16 -47.47 -70.34
N ARG A 50 -17.90 -48.60 -71.00
CA ARG A 50 -17.24 -49.81 -70.47
C ARG A 50 -16.06 -50.19 -71.38
N ARG A 51 -15.11 -50.98 -70.85
CA ARG A 51 -13.91 -51.60 -71.49
C ARG A 51 -12.63 -50.77 -71.49
N MET A 52 -11.43 -51.37 -71.41
CA MET A 52 -10.96 -52.65 -70.82
C MET A 52 -9.42 -52.64 -70.88
N SER A 53 -8.74 -53.08 -69.83
CA SER A 53 -7.43 -53.74 -69.98
C SER A 53 -7.20 -54.71 -68.82
N THR A 54 -6.74 -55.92 -69.17
CA THR A 54 -6.73 -57.11 -68.32
C THR A 54 -5.31 -57.50 -67.92
N GLN A 55 -4.99 -57.36 -66.63
CA GLN A 55 -3.92 -58.01 -65.85
C GLN A 55 -4.03 -57.38 -64.43
N THR A 56 -4.20 -58.10 -63.32
CA THR A 56 -3.64 -59.40 -62.97
C THR A 56 -4.60 -60.14 -62.03
N GLN A 57 -5.30 -61.16 -62.53
CA GLN A 57 -6.17 -62.02 -61.70
C GLN A 57 -5.55 -63.42 -61.59
N GLN A 58 -4.50 -63.54 -60.78
CA GLN A 58 -4.01 -64.84 -60.28
C GLN A 58 -3.04 -64.66 -59.12
N ARG A 59 -3.58 -64.54 -57.90
CA ARG A 59 -3.02 -65.21 -56.71
C ARG A 59 -4.03 -65.24 -55.56
N ASN A 60 -4.40 -66.48 -55.25
CA ASN A 60 -4.77 -66.99 -53.94
C ASN A 60 -6.09 -66.49 -53.33
N GLU A 61 -7.08 -67.37 -53.47
CA GLU A 61 -7.98 -67.72 -52.37
C GLU A 61 -7.23 -67.68 -51.03
N PHE A 62 -7.74 -66.92 -50.07
CA PHE A 62 -7.33 -67.02 -48.67
C PHE A 62 -8.56 -67.39 -47.86
N HIS A 63 -8.46 -68.55 -47.18
CA HIS A 63 -9.42 -68.96 -46.16
C HIS A 63 -9.68 -67.79 -45.19
N GLN A 64 -10.96 -67.50 -44.93
CA GLN A 64 -11.32 -66.70 -43.75
C GLN A 64 -10.97 -67.51 -42.51
N SER A 65 -9.90 -67.15 -41.82
CA SER A 65 -9.50 -67.76 -40.56
C SER A 65 -10.53 -67.40 -39.47
N SER A 66 -10.98 -68.41 -38.72
CA SER A 66 -12.04 -68.31 -37.70
C SER A 66 -11.51 -67.76 -36.37
N VAL A 67 -10.79 -66.63 -36.41
CA VAL A 67 -10.05 -66.06 -35.27
C VAL A 67 -10.73 -64.78 -34.76
N SER A 68 -11.02 -64.71 -33.46
CA SER A 68 -12.02 -63.78 -32.91
C SER A 68 -11.53 -62.40 -32.46
N SER A 69 -10.25 -62.03 -32.63
CA SER A 69 -9.75 -60.70 -32.24
C SER A 69 -8.88 -60.03 -33.31
N LYS A 70 -8.92 -58.69 -33.33
CA LYS A 70 -8.25 -57.87 -34.35
C LYS A 70 -6.72 -57.97 -34.23
N GLU A 71 -6.21 -58.08 -33.01
CA GLU A 71 -4.81 -58.30 -32.67
C GLU A 71 -4.30 -59.59 -33.32
N SER A 72 -5.03 -60.69 -33.15
CA SER A 72 -4.64 -62.01 -33.66
C SER A 72 -4.63 -62.04 -35.19
N ARG A 73 -5.61 -61.39 -35.85
CA ARG A 73 -5.63 -61.25 -37.31
C ARG A 73 -4.43 -60.46 -37.84
N ILE A 74 -4.02 -59.39 -37.16
CA ILE A 74 -2.84 -58.61 -37.53
C ILE A 74 -1.57 -59.47 -37.36
N LEU A 75 -1.44 -60.23 -36.27
CA LEU A 75 -0.31 -61.13 -36.05
C LEU A 75 -0.23 -62.24 -37.12
N GLU A 76 -1.37 -62.81 -37.52
CA GLU A 76 -1.47 -63.77 -38.63
C GLU A 76 -1.07 -63.14 -39.97
N ASN A 77 -1.54 -61.93 -40.27
CA ASN A 77 -1.17 -61.21 -41.49
C ASN A 77 0.33 -60.87 -41.54
N ILE A 78 0.99 -60.50 -40.44
CA ILE A 78 2.46 -60.28 -40.40
C ILE A 78 3.19 -61.58 -40.74
N ARG A 79 2.77 -62.71 -40.17
CA ARG A 79 3.36 -64.03 -40.39
C ARG A 79 3.25 -64.48 -41.85
N ASN A 80 2.08 -64.25 -42.44
CA ASN A 80 1.83 -64.57 -43.86
C ASN A 80 2.46 -63.54 -44.82
N GLY A 81 3.04 -62.45 -44.31
CA GLY A 81 3.63 -61.38 -45.13
C GLY A 81 2.61 -60.47 -45.81
N ASN A 82 1.36 -60.48 -45.33
CA ASN A 82 0.20 -59.77 -45.87
C ASN A 82 0.02 -58.36 -45.27
N GLU A 83 0.59 -58.05 -44.09
CA GLU A 83 0.63 -56.66 -43.59
C GLU A 83 1.62 -55.82 -44.39
N ILE A 84 1.21 -54.60 -44.77
CA ILE A 84 1.99 -53.66 -45.59
C ILE A 84 2.29 -52.40 -44.79
N CYS A 85 3.54 -51.94 -44.81
CA CYS A 85 3.96 -50.72 -44.14
C CYS A 85 3.42 -49.49 -44.91
N PRO A 86 2.54 -48.65 -44.34
CA PRO A 86 1.93 -47.51 -45.04
C PRO A 86 2.89 -46.34 -45.34
N ILE A 87 4.19 -46.48 -45.04
CA ILE A 87 5.21 -45.46 -45.29
C ILE A 87 6.07 -45.81 -46.52
N CYS A 88 6.48 -47.08 -46.67
CA CYS A 88 7.31 -47.55 -47.78
C CYS A 88 6.60 -48.52 -48.73
N PHE A 89 5.37 -48.94 -48.40
CA PHE A 89 4.57 -49.93 -49.12
C PHE A 89 5.20 -51.34 -49.26
N GLU A 90 6.31 -51.62 -48.56
CA GLU A 90 6.86 -52.98 -48.41
C GLU A 90 6.09 -53.80 -47.36
N ALA A 91 6.12 -55.12 -47.51
CA ALA A 91 5.61 -56.06 -46.52
C ALA A 91 6.30 -55.91 -45.15
N VAL A 92 5.50 -55.91 -44.09
CA VAL A 92 5.97 -55.87 -42.70
C VAL A 92 6.49 -57.27 -42.34
N ARG A 93 7.80 -57.41 -42.21
CA ARG A 93 8.47 -58.65 -41.79
C ARG A 93 9.36 -58.38 -40.59
N PHE A 94 9.18 -59.15 -39.53
CA PHE A 94 10.06 -59.16 -38.37
C PHE A 94 11.29 -60.02 -38.68
N THR A 95 12.48 -59.42 -38.64
CA THR A 95 13.76 -60.12 -38.82
C THR A 95 14.77 -59.59 -37.77
N PRO A 96 15.92 -60.25 -37.53
CA PRO A 96 16.86 -59.82 -36.47
C PRO A 96 17.40 -58.39 -36.65
N ALA A 97 17.31 -57.85 -37.88
CA ALA A 97 17.71 -56.48 -38.23
C ALA A 97 16.53 -55.51 -38.48
N ARG A 98 15.28 -55.98 -38.40
CA ARG A 98 14.06 -55.19 -38.73
C ARG A 98 13.03 -55.27 -37.59
N TYR A 99 13.21 -54.41 -36.59
CA TYR A 99 12.21 -54.14 -35.56
C TYR A 99 10.94 -53.51 -36.15
N LEU A 100 9.80 -53.75 -35.49
CA LEU A 100 8.51 -53.21 -35.88
C LEU A 100 8.06 -52.14 -34.88
N TRP A 101 7.46 -51.07 -35.38
CA TRP A 101 6.78 -50.06 -34.57
C TRP A 101 5.26 -50.17 -34.77
N HIS A 102 4.49 -49.86 -33.73
CA HIS A 102 3.03 -49.81 -33.83
C HIS A 102 2.45 -48.58 -33.12
N CYS A 103 1.28 -48.14 -33.56
CA CYS A 103 0.55 -47.09 -32.87
C CYS A 103 -0.38 -47.65 -31.78
N LYS A 104 -0.09 -47.30 -30.53
CA LYS A 104 -0.92 -47.57 -29.33
C LYS A 104 -2.36 -47.00 -29.37
N ASP A 105 -2.76 -46.30 -30.44
CA ASP A 105 -4.12 -45.75 -30.62
C ASP A 105 -4.94 -46.37 -31.76
N CYS A 106 -4.30 -46.95 -32.78
CA CYS A 106 -5.00 -47.27 -34.03
C CYS A 106 -4.49 -48.51 -34.76
N TYR A 107 -3.69 -49.35 -34.10
CA TYR A 107 -3.20 -50.63 -34.62
C TYR A 107 -2.31 -50.59 -35.88
N VAL A 108 -2.01 -49.42 -36.46
CA VAL A 108 -1.09 -49.34 -37.60
C VAL A 108 0.30 -49.84 -37.19
N ILE A 109 0.91 -50.66 -38.05
CA ILE A 109 2.26 -51.21 -37.89
C ILE A 109 3.13 -50.72 -39.04
N THR A 110 4.38 -50.40 -38.74
CA THR A 110 5.40 -50.00 -39.72
C THR A 110 6.72 -50.68 -39.37
N HIS A 111 7.69 -50.71 -40.30
CA HIS A 111 9.08 -50.93 -39.88
C HIS A 111 9.51 -49.77 -38.96
N TYR A 112 10.30 -50.07 -37.93
CA TYR A 112 10.77 -49.08 -36.95
C TYR A 112 11.52 -47.90 -37.63
N GLN A 113 12.40 -48.20 -38.59
CA GLN A 113 13.13 -47.17 -39.34
C GLN A 113 12.19 -46.25 -40.16
N CYS A 114 11.10 -46.79 -40.72
CA CYS A 114 10.11 -45.98 -41.42
C CYS A 114 9.37 -45.03 -40.47
N ALA A 115 8.93 -45.49 -39.30
CA ALA A 115 8.35 -44.62 -38.27
C ALA A 115 9.34 -43.56 -37.80
N LEU A 116 10.62 -43.92 -37.62
CA LEU A 116 11.68 -43.02 -37.20
C LEU A 116 11.91 -41.88 -38.20
N SER A 117 12.00 -42.19 -39.50
CA SER A 117 12.12 -41.19 -40.56
C SER A 117 10.87 -40.31 -40.68
N TRP A 118 9.68 -40.91 -40.57
CA TRP A 118 8.41 -40.18 -40.58
C TRP A 118 8.28 -39.21 -39.39
N ALA A 119 8.71 -39.62 -38.20
CA ALA A 119 8.73 -38.79 -37.00
C ALA A 119 9.74 -37.63 -37.08
N LYS A 120 10.85 -37.80 -37.81
CA LYS A 120 11.77 -36.70 -38.12
C LYS A 120 11.20 -35.71 -39.12
N ALA A 121 10.50 -36.18 -40.15
CA ALA A 121 9.93 -35.34 -41.21
C ALA A 121 8.66 -34.57 -40.77
N ASN A 122 7.86 -35.13 -39.86
CA ASN A 122 6.58 -34.55 -39.41
C ASN A 122 6.61 -34.07 -37.95
N ARG A 123 7.65 -33.29 -37.58
CA ARG A 123 7.77 -32.63 -36.27
C ARG A 123 6.81 -31.43 -36.17
N THR A 124 6.25 -31.21 -34.99
CA THR A 124 5.53 -29.96 -34.67
C THR A 124 6.52 -28.90 -34.16
N GLU A 125 6.29 -27.62 -34.50
CA GLU A 125 7.28 -26.53 -34.35
C GLU A 125 7.91 -26.35 -32.96
N ASN A 126 7.22 -26.72 -31.87
CA ASN A 126 7.63 -26.37 -30.50
C ASN A 126 7.96 -27.55 -29.56
N ASN A 127 7.96 -28.80 -30.04
CA ASN A 127 8.38 -29.97 -29.23
C ASN A 127 8.72 -31.17 -30.13
N ASP A 128 9.46 -32.17 -29.63
CA ASP A 128 9.82 -33.44 -30.30
C ASP A 128 8.61 -34.34 -30.70
N ALA A 129 7.39 -33.79 -30.65
CA ALA A 129 6.16 -34.45 -30.97
C ALA A 129 5.91 -34.56 -32.48
N TRP A 130 5.30 -35.66 -32.90
CA TRP A 130 5.06 -36.01 -34.31
C TRP A 130 3.69 -36.66 -34.51
N ARG A 131 3.14 -36.65 -35.73
CA ARG A 131 1.80 -37.22 -36.01
C ARG A 131 1.88 -38.64 -36.57
N CYS A 132 1.10 -39.56 -36.00
CA CYS A 132 0.97 -40.93 -36.51
C CYS A 132 0.53 -40.93 -37.99
N PRO A 133 1.15 -41.74 -38.88
CA PRO A 133 0.82 -41.73 -40.31
C PRO A 133 -0.66 -42.03 -40.59
N GLN A 134 -1.27 -42.95 -39.81
CA GLN A 134 -2.66 -43.37 -39.99
C GLN A 134 -3.66 -42.46 -39.25
N CYS A 135 -3.67 -42.46 -37.91
CA CYS A 135 -4.72 -41.77 -37.14
C CYS A 135 -4.46 -40.27 -36.90
N LYS A 136 -3.33 -39.73 -37.39
CA LYS A 136 -2.88 -38.33 -37.23
C LYS A 136 -2.74 -37.81 -35.78
N LYS A 137 -3.10 -38.59 -34.75
CA LYS A 137 -2.88 -38.25 -33.33
C LYS A 137 -1.40 -37.95 -33.08
N THR A 138 -1.16 -36.88 -32.30
CA THR A 138 0.17 -36.43 -31.87
C THR A 138 0.78 -37.43 -30.89
N LYS A 139 2.07 -37.72 -31.07
CA LYS A 139 2.91 -38.60 -30.26
C LYS A 139 4.07 -37.80 -29.70
N ILE A 140 4.16 -37.73 -28.38
CA ILE A 140 5.17 -36.94 -27.67
C ILE A 140 6.53 -37.67 -27.64
N SER A 141 6.52 -39.01 -27.57
CA SER A 141 7.73 -39.82 -27.61
C SER A 141 8.16 -40.15 -29.03
N LYS A 142 9.48 -40.13 -29.27
CA LYS A 142 10.12 -40.73 -30.44
C LYS A 142 9.67 -42.20 -30.61
N PRO A 143 9.55 -42.73 -31.84
CA PRO A 143 9.37 -44.17 -32.05
C PRO A 143 10.47 -44.97 -31.34
N ASP A 144 10.10 -46.10 -30.74
CA ASP A 144 11.04 -47.11 -30.26
C ASP A 144 10.96 -48.38 -31.13
N GLY A 145 11.96 -49.26 -30.99
CA GLY A 145 12.00 -50.58 -31.61
C GLY A 145 11.76 -51.70 -30.59
N SER A 146 10.87 -51.47 -29.61
CA SER A 146 10.62 -52.41 -28.51
C SER A 146 9.63 -53.52 -28.90
N CYS A 147 9.37 -54.44 -27.97
CA CYS A 147 8.17 -55.29 -27.96
C CYS A 147 6.90 -54.47 -28.24
N TRP A 148 5.80 -55.11 -28.63
CA TRP A 148 4.50 -54.41 -28.66
C TRP A 148 4.11 -53.74 -27.31
N CYS A 149 4.69 -54.20 -26.21
CA CYS A 149 4.44 -53.69 -24.86
C CYS A 149 5.08 -52.32 -24.51
N GLY A 150 6.24 -51.98 -25.07
CA GLY A 150 7.12 -50.89 -24.58
C GLY A 150 8.14 -51.25 -23.49
N ASN A 151 8.13 -52.47 -22.93
CA ASN A 151 8.94 -52.85 -21.75
C ASN A 151 10.31 -53.48 -22.06
N GLY A 152 10.76 -53.56 -23.32
CA GLY A 152 12.09 -54.13 -23.64
C GLY A 152 12.30 -54.47 -25.12
N ASN A 153 13.49 -54.98 -25.45
CA ASN A 153 13.80 -55.45 -26.80
C ASN A 153 13.00 -56.72 -27.14
N PRO A 154 12.48 -56.86 -28.37
CA PRO A 154 11.74 -58.05 -28.75
C PRO A 154 12.67 -59.24 -29.04
N ILE A 155 12.23 -60.45 -28.70
CA ILE A 155 12.99 -61.69 -28.96
C ILE A 155 12.67 -62.23 -30.34
N TYR A 156 13.71 -62.63 -31.08
CA TYR A 156 13.57 -63.18 -32.43
C TYR A 156 12.95 -64.59 -32.45
N ASP A 157 13.28 -65.43 -31.47
CA ASP A 157 12.93 -66.85 -31.39
C ASP A 157 11.54 -67.14 -30.74
N HIS A 158 10.67 -66.13 -30.66
CA HIS A 158 9.34 -66.30 -30.07
C HIS A 158 8.38 -66.95 -31.07
N SER A 159 8.38 -68.29 -31.08
CA SER A 159 7.72 -69.16 -32.06
C SER A 159 6.24 -68.85 -32.39
N THR A 160 5.51 -68.22 -31.47
CA THR A 160 4.05 -67.96 -31.60
C THR A 160 3.67 -66.51 -31.93
N ILE A 161 4.54 -65.52 -31.71
CA ILE A 161 4.20 -64.09 -31.84
C ILE A 161 5.43 -63.27 -32.29
N PRO A 162 5.44 -62.64 -33.48
CA PRO A 162 6.52 -61.75 -33.90
C PRO A 162 6.57 -60.48 -33.03
N ASN A 163 7.77 -59.93 -32.80
CA ASN A 163 8.02 -58.69 -32.06
C ASN A 163 7.46 -58.69 -30.61
N ALA A 164 7.44 -59.87 -29.96
CA ALA A 164 6.97 -60.08 -28.59
C ALA A 164 8.07 -59.89 -27.51
N CYS A 165 7.64 -59.76 -26.26
CA CYS A 165 8.52 -59.73 -25.07
C CYS A 165 9.11 -61.10 -24.77
N MET A 166 10.11 -61.15 -23.88
CA MET A 166 10.66 -62.40 -23.33
C MET A 166 9.59 -63.27 -22.65
N ASP A 167 8.73 -62.68 -21.84
CA ASP A 167 7.73 -63.43 -21.06
C ASP A 167 6.46 -63.80 -21.86
N GLY A 168 6.37 -63.45 -23.15
CA GLY A 168 5.18 -63.64 -24.00
C GLY A 168 3.94 -62.81 -23.61
N ILE A 169 3.87 -62.28 -22.38
CA ILE A 169 2.78 -61.45 -21.84
C ILE A 169 3.07 -59.96 -22.10
N CYS A 170 2.04 -59.16 -22.34
CA CYS A 170 2.19 -57.74 -22.63
C CYS A 170 2.78 -56.97 -21.44
N GLY A 171 2.18 -57.03 -20.24
CA GLY A 171 2.70 -56.37 -19.05
C GLY A 171 2.74 -54.84 -19.12
N SER A 172 2.16 -54.23 -20.16
CA SER A 172 2.09 -52.78 -20.31
C SER A 172 1.34 -52.16 -19.13
N LYS A 173 1.85 -51.06 -18.57
CA LYS A 173 1.29 -50.36 -17.40
C LYS A 173 0.52 -49.13 -17.85
N SER A 174 -0.75 -49.01 -17.46
CA SER A 174 -1.55 -47.80 -17.64
C SER A 174 -2.53 -47.63 -16.48
N ARG A 175 -3.31 -46.55 -16.51
CA ARG A 175 -4.48 -46.39 -15.65
C ARG A 175 -5.70 -47.02 -16.33
N CYS A 176 -6.53 -47.73 -15.57
CA CYS A 176 -7.84 -48.13 -16.05
C CYS A 176 -8.78 -46.90 -16.11
N ILE A 177 -10.01 -47.07 -16.61
CA ILE A 177 -10.97 -45.98 -16.81
C ILE A 177 -11.27 -45.23 -15.49
N HIS A 178 -11.17 -45.91 -14.34
CA HIS A 178 -11.34 -45.35 -12.99
C HIS A 178 -10.07 -44.70 -12.41
N GLY A 179 -9.00 -44.54 -13.20
CA GLY A 179 -7.75 -43.89 -12.77
C GLY A 179 -6.76 -44.77 -12.00
N ASN A 180 -7.17 -45.95 -11.52
CA ASN A 180 -6.31 -46.89 -10.80
C ASN A 180 -5.25 -47.56 -11.71
N LYS A 181 -4.06 -47.83 -11.16
CA LYS A 181 -2.95 -48.47 -11.88
C LYS A 181 -3.31 -49.92 -12.23
N SER A 182 -3.14 -50.30 -13.49
CA SER A 182 -3.48 -51.61 -14.05
C SER A 182 -2.43 -52.10 -15.04
N THR A 183 -2.30 -53.42 -15.18
CA THR A 183 -1.35 -54.08 -16.09
C THR A 183 -2.08 -54.95 -17.11
N CYS A 184 -1.66 -54.88 -18.38
CA CYS A 184 -2.22 -55.74 -19.42
C CYS A 184 -1.73 -57.18 -19.24
N GLN A 185 -2.65 -58.10 -18.94
CA GLN A 185 -2.37 -59.55 -18.76
C GLN A 185 -2.55 -60.37 -20.05
N LYS A 186 -2.97 -59.76 -21.17
CA LYS A 186 -3.03 -60.44 -22.47
C LYS A 186 -1.62 -60.79 -22.96
N SER A 187 -1.52 -61.78 -23.85
CA SER A 187 -0.30 -62.04 -24.63
C SER A 187 0.16 -60.77 -25.35
N CYS A 188 1.47 -60.60 -25.56
CA CYS A 188 2.03 -59.42 -26.19
C CYS A 188 1.42 -59.18 -27.58
N HIS A 189 0.74 -58.05 -27.76
CA HIS A 189 -0.12 -57.80 -28.91
C HIS A 189 0.09 -56.37 -29.45
N PRO A 190 -0.03 -56.15 -30.77
CA PRO A 190 0.01 -54.81 -31.33
C PRO A 190 -1.25 -54.02 -30.97
N GLY A 191 -1.11 -52.71 -30.74
CA GLY A 191 -2.22 -51.78 -30.58
C GLY A 191 -2.52 -51.36 -29.14
N PRO A 192 -3.64 -50.63 -28.91
CA PRO A 192 -4.09 -50.28 -27.56
C PRO A 192 -4.32 -51.51 -26.69
N CYS A 193 -3.80 -51.48 -25.46
CA CYS A 193 -4.12 -52.48 -24.44
C CYS A 193 -5.49 -52.19 -23.82
N GLU A 194 -6.29 -53.24 -23.65
CA GLU A 194 -7.49 -53.20 -22.81
C GLU A 194 -7.09 -53.53 -21.36
N TYR A 195 -7.51 -52.69 -20.42
CA TYR A 195 -7.14 -52.80 -19.01
C TYR A 195 -8.36 -53.22 -18.17
N PRO A 196 -8.57 -54.52 -17.92
CA PRO A 196 -9.64 -54.98 -17.03
C PRO A 196 -9.37 -54.47 -15.61
N CYS A 197 -10.36 -53.80 -15.00
CA CYS A 197 -10.22 -53.20 -13.68
C CYS A 197 -10.94 -54.06 -12.64
N GLY A 198 -10.21 -55.03 -12.05
CA GLY A 198 -10.77 -56.12 -11.25
C GLY A 198 -11.30 -55.75 -9.85
N SER A 199 -11.24 -54.49 -9.45
CA SER A 199 -11.56 -54.05 -8.07
C SER A 199 -12.14 -52.63 -7.99
N CYS A 200 -12.87 -52.19 -9.03
CA CYS A 200 -13.43 -50.83 -9.10
C CYS A 200 -14.94 -50.81 -9.39
N ALA A 201 -15.69 -51.78 -8.82
CA ALA A 201 -17.12 -51.89 -9.05
C ALA A 201 -17.96 -50.82 -8.31
N ASP A 202 -17.47 -50.34 -7.16
CA ASP A 202 -18.28 -49.54 -6.22
C ASP A 202 -17.81 -48.07 -6.02
N ASP A 203 -16.64 -47.69 -6.57
CA ASP A 203 -16.17 -46.30 -6.49
C ASP A 203 -16.95 -45.42 -7.47
N LYS A 204 -17.81 -44.54 -6.92
CA LYS A 204 -18.48 -43.48 -7.69
C LYS A 204 -17.45 -42.72 -8.52
N PHE A 205 -17.74 -42.57 -9.82
CA PHE A 205 -17.01 -41.66 -10.69
C PHE A 205 -16.81 -40.31 -9.99
N SER A 206 -15.58 -39.80 -10.02
CA SER A 206 -15.31 -38.38 -9.80
C SER A 206 -16.08 -37.61 -10.87
N GLU A 207 -17.30 -37.15 -10.56
CA GLU A 207 -18.14 -36.45 -11.52
C GLU A 207 -17.33 -35.30 -12.13
N PRO A 208 -17.28 -35.19 -13.48
CA PRO A 208 -16.52 -34.13 -14.12
C PRO A 208 -17.04 -32.79 -13.60
N PRO A 209 -16.15 -31.84 -13.23
CA PRO A 209 -16.54 -30.61 -12.55
C PRO A 209 -17.65 -29.90 -13.32
N ASN A 210 -18.81 -29.74 -12.65
CA ASN A 210 -20.04 -29.33 -13.32
C ASN A 210 -19.90 -27.93 -13.94
N MET A 211 -19.69 -27.91 -15.26
CA MET A 211 -19.43 -26.74 -16.11
C MET A 211 -20.53 -25.68 -16.04
N SER A 212 -21.76 -26.04 -15.62
CA SER A 212 -22.86 -25.10 -15.43
C SER A 212 -22.69 -24.21 -14.19
N THR A 213 -21.92 -24.68 -13.20
CA THR A 213 -21.64 -23.94 -11.98
C THR A 213 -20.39 -23.07 -12.16
N VAL A 214 -20.41 -21.88 -11.54
CA VAL A 214 -19.24 -20.98 -11.44
C VAL A 214 -18.03 -21.73 -10.86
N TRP A 215 -18.28 -22.59 -9.86
CA TRP A 215 -17.23 -23.32 -9.16
C TRP A 215 -16.64 -24.49 -9.96
N GLY A 216 -17.45 -25.16 -10.78
CA GLY A 216 -16.95 -26.13 -11.77
C GLY A 216 -16.00 -25.46 -12.77
N ARG A 217 -16.41 -24.32 -13.37
CA ARG A 217 -15.56 -23.53 -14.29
C ARG A 217 -14.24 -23.09 -13.65
N PHE A 218 -14.26 -22.68 -12.38
CA PHE A 218 -13.06 -22.29 -11.63
C PHE A 218 -12.08 -23.47 -11.45
N LYS A 219 -12.60 -24.67 -11.17
CA LYS A 219 -11.80 -25.87 -10.79
C LYS A 219 -10.99 -26.49 -11.94
N ILE A 220 -11.35 -26.19 -13.19
CA ILE A 220 -10.71 -26.74 -14.41
C ILE A 220 -9.50 -25.91 -14.83
N ARG A 221 -9.46 -24.62 -14.46
CA ARG A 221 -8.33 -23.77 -14.79
C ARG A 221 -7.16 -24.15 -13.89
N GLU A 222 -6.17 -24.81 -14.48
CA GLU A 222 -4.82 -24.87 -13.93
C GLU A 222 -4.23 -23.46 -13.94
N LEU A 223 -4.58 -22.65 -12.93
CA LEU A 223 -3.70 -21.55 -12.54
C LEU A 223 -2.37 -22.16 -12.12
N ASP A 224 -1.27 -21.59 -12.61
CA ASP A 224 0.05 -21.85 -12.05
C ASP A 224 0.07 -21.34 -10.61
N ARG A 225 -0.21 -22.26 -9.69
CA ARG A 225 -0.23 -22.00 -8.24
C ARG A 225 1.12 -21.50 -7.76
N GLY A 226 2.22 -21.90 -8.40
CA GLY A 226 3.56 -21.43 -8.05
C GLY A 226 3.70 -19.93 -8.30
N SER A 227 3.40 -19.49 -9.53
CA SER A 227 3.40 -18.06 -9.88
C SER A 227 2.43 -17.24 -9.04
N VAL A 228 1.19 -17.72 -8.82
CA VAL A 228 0.21 -17.00 -8.00
C VAL A 228 0.66 -16.85 -6.55
N ILE A 229 1.19 -17.92 -5.94
CA ILE A 229 1.70 -17.88 -4.56
C ILE A 229 2.93 -16.96 -4.46
N LEU A 230 3.86 -17.03 -5.41
CA LEU A 230 5.05 -16.18 -5.43
C LEU A 230 4.69 -14.68 -5.56
N ASN A 231 3.75 -14.35 -6.45
CA ASN A 231 3.25 -12.98 -6.60
C ASN A 231 2.53 -12.50 -5.32
N ALA A 232 1.70 -13.35 -4.70
CA ALA A 232 1.03 -13.01 -3.44
C ALA A 232 2.03 -12.76 -2.30
N ILE A 233 3.07 -13.60 -2.17
CA ILE A 233 4.15 -13.42 -1.20
C ILE A 233 4.89 -12.10 -1.47
N SER A 234 5.23 -11.81 -2.73
CA SER A 234 5.90 -10.56 -3.12
C SER A 234 5.06 -9.33 -2.75
N VAL A 235 3.75 -9.33 -3.05
CA VAL A 235 2.84 -8.24 -2.67
C VAL A 235 2.76 -8.09 -1.15
N VAL A 236 2.65 -9.18 -0.39
CA VAL A 236 2.60 -9.14 1.09
C VAL A 236 3.90 -8.58 1.67
N ILE A 237 5.06 -8.95 1.14
CA ILE A 237 6.36 -8.41 1.57
C ILE A 237 6.45 -6.91 1.27
N VAL A 238 6.14 -6.49 0.04
CA VAL A 238 6.21 -5.08 -0.37
C VAL A 238 5.24 -4.22 0.44
N MET A 239 3.98 -4.62 0.56
CA MET A 239 2.98 -3.90 1.35
C MET A 239 3.36 -3.89 2.83
N GLY A 240 3.87 -5.00 3.39
CA GLY A 240 4.36 -5.05 4.76
C GLY A 240 5.51 -4.09 5.03
N CYS A 241 6.51 -4.02 4.14
CA CYS A 241 7.61 -3.06 4.23
C CYS A 241 7.11 -1.60 4.16
N ILE A 242 6.16 -1.31 3.27
CA ILE A 242 5.58 0.04 3.14
C ILE A 242 4.76 0.40 4.39
N SER A 243 3.93 -0.52 4.92
CA SER A 243 3.17 -0.28 6.16
C SER A 243 4.08 -0.08 7.37
N ILE A 244 5.17 -0.84 7.48
CA ILE A 244 6.18 -0.63 8.54
C ILE A 244 6.79 0.77 8.40
N PHE A 245 7.22 1.16 7.19
CA PHE A 245 7.74 2.50 6.94
C PHE A 245 6.72 3.59 7.26
N ALA A 246 5.45 3.45 6.84
CA ALA A 246 4.38 4.39 7.12
C ALA A 246 4.13 4.55 8.63
N VAL A 247 4.15 3.46 9.41
CA VAL A 247 4.04 3.51 10.88
C VAL A 247 5.20 4.29 11.51
N PHE A 248 6.42 4.13 11.01
CA PHE A 248 7.57 4.92 11.48
C PHE A 248 7.46 6.40 11.07
N HIS A 249 7.14 6.69 9.81
CA HIS A 249 6.88 8.03 9.28
C HIS A 249 5.83 8.79 10.12
N ILE A 250 4.67 8.15 10.37
CA ILE A 250 3.62 8.69 11.25
C ILE A 250 4.16 8.97 12.65
N LYS A 251 4.92 8.05 13.25
CA LYS A 251 5.49 8.25 14.60
C LYS A 251 6.51 9.39 14.65
N TRP A 252 7.40 9.49 13.68
CA TRP A 252 8.43 10.55 13.66
C TRP A 252 7.81 11.94 13.52
N HIS A 253 6.84 12.10 12.62
CA HIS A 253 6.16 13.37 12.40
C HIS A 253 5.11 13.71 13.47
N ALA A 254 4.46 12.71 14.08
CA ALA A 254 3.44 12.98 15.10
C ALA A 254 3.95 12.96 16.55
N GLN A 255 5.05 12.26 16.84
CA GLN A 255 5.65 12.16 18.18
C GLN A 255 7.06 12.79 18.24
N PRO A 256 7.23 14.09 17.85
CA PRO A 256 8.55 14.75 17.85
C PRO A 256 9.14 14.87 19.26
N TYR A 257 8.33 14.74 20.31
CA TYR A 257 8.79 14.68 21.70
C TYR A 257 9.68 13.45 21.98
N ARG A 258 9.41 12.32 21.32
CA ARG A 258 10.24 11.10 21.38
C ARG A 258 11.38 11.09 20.38
N TYR A 259 11.18 11.76 19.24
CA TYR A 259 12.13 11.75 18.13
C TYR A 259 12.59 13.17 17.72
N PRO A 260 13.06 14.02 18.65
CA PRO A 260 13.34 15.43 18.36
C PRO A 260 14.48 15.61 17.34
N HIS A 261 15.49 14.75 17.40
CA HIS A 261 16.64 14.72 16.48
C HIS A 261 16.29 14.23 15.07
N PHE A 262 15.13 13.59 14.89
CA PHE A 262 14.81 12.91 13.64
C PHE A 262 14.88 13.83 12.42
N LYS A 263 14.40 15.07 12.58
CA LYS A 263 14.40 16.04 11.50
C LYS A 263 15.81 16.52 11.16
N ASP A 264 16.65 16.79 12.15
CA ASP A 264 18.02 17.27 11.95
C ASP A 264 18.94 16.18 11.36
N GLU A 265 18.72 14.90 11.72
CA GLU A 265 19.62 13.79 11.35
C GLU A 265 19.10 12.92 10.18
N PHE A 266 17.77 12.78 10.03
CA PHE A 266 17.17 11.77 9.14
C PHE A 266 16.19 12.33 8.09
N GLU A 267 15.86 13.63 8.07
CA GLU A 267 14.95 14.23 7.05
C GLU A 267 15.41 13.94 5.61
N ILE A 268 16.73 13.96 5.34
CA ILE A 268 17.29 13.62 4.02
C ILE A 268 17.08 12.13 3.70
N LEU A 269 17.29 11.24 4.67
CA LEU A 269 17.13 9.79 4.47
C LEU A 269 15.65 9.43 4.29
N GLU A 270 14.76 10.07 5.04
CA GLU A 270 13.32 9.97 4.86
C GLU A 270 12.89 10.47 3.49
N GLY A 271 13.36 11.64 3.06
CA GLY A 271 13.06 12.18 1.72
C GLY A 271 13.52 11.26 0.59
N LEU A 272 14.70 10.65 0.72
CA LEU A 272 15.18 9.62 -0.21
C LEU A 272 14.33 8.34 -0.15
N GLY A 273 13.91 7.92 1.06
CA GLY A 273 13.01 6.79 1.26
C GLY A 273 11.62 7.02 0.64
N LEU A 274 11.05 8.21 0.81
CA LEU A 274 9.79 8.64 0.20
C LEU A 274 9.91 8.74 -1.32
N LEU A 275 11.02 9.24 -1.86
CA LEU A 275 11.28 9.26 -3.30
C LEU A 275 11.42 7.84 -3.86
N PHE A 276 12.14 6.96 -3.17
CA PHE A 276 12.29 5.56 -3.54
C PHE A 276 10.94 4.82 -3.51
N ILE A 277 10.21 4.90 -2.39
CA ILE A 277 8.86 4.31 -2.27
C ILE A 277 7.94 4.91 -3.33
N GLY A 278 7.91 6.23 -3.49
CA GLY A 278 7.12 6.91 -4.51
C GLY A 278 7.43 6.40 -5.93
N PHE A 279 8.69 6.34 -6.33
CA PHE A 279 9.07 5.86 -7.67
C PHE A 279 8.75 4.38 -7.87
N PHE A 280 9.20 3.50 -6.96
CA PHE A 280 9.03 2.05 -7.12
C PHE A 280 7.56 1.62 -6.95
N TYR A 281 6.81 2.25 -6.03
CA TYR A 281 5.39 1.97 -5.84
C TYR A 281 4.54 2.54 -7.00
N LEU A 282 4.72 3.81 -7.37
CA LEU A 282 3.88 4.41 -8.40
C LEU A 282 4.19 3.83 -9.79
N ALA A 283 5.47 3.67 -10.16
CA ALA A 283 5.82 3.19 -11.49
C ALA A 283 5.70 1.66 -11.60
N LEU A 284 6.40 0.88 -10.77
CA LEU A 284 6.47 -0.57 -10.94
C LEU A 284 5.24 -1.28 -10.39
N SER A 285 4.83 -0.97 -9.16
CA SER A 285 3.65 -1.63 -8.57
C SER A 285 2.36 -1.18 -9.27
N GLY A 286 2.29 0.05 -9.81
CA GLY A 286 1.22 0.49 -10.71
C GLY A 286 1.12 -0.33 -12.00
N CYS A 287 2.23 -0.60 -12.69
CA CYS A 287 2.25 -1.48 -13.86
C CYS A 287 1.82 -2.92 -13.53
N VAL A 288 2.31 -3.48 -12.40
CA VAL A 288 1.91 -4.81 -11.92
C VAL A 288 0.42 -4.85 -11.54
N LEU A 289 -0.11 -3.79 -10.92
CA LEU A 289 -1.52 -3.66 -10.56
C LEU A 289 -2.40 -3.66 -11.81
N ILE A 290 -2.04 -2.87 -12.84
CA ILE A 290 -2.78 -2.82 -14.11
C ILE A 290 -2.76 -4.19 -14.80
N HIS A 291 -1.59 -4.83 -14.92
CA HIS A 291 -1.48 -6.15 -15.53
C HIS A 291 -2.30 -7.20 -14.77
N SER A 292 -2.21 -7.19 -13.43
CA SER A 292 -2.98 -8.10 -12.56
C SER A 292 -4.48 -7.84 -12.66
N LEU A 293 -4.89 -6.58 -12.69
CA LEU A 293 -6.30 -6.18 -12.85
C LEU A 293 -6.84 -6.64 -14.20
N VAL A 294 -6.11 -6.47 -15.31
CA VAL A 294 -6.52 -6.98 -16.62
C VAL A 294 -6.65 -8.51 -16.60
N ALA A 295 -5.68 -9.24 -16.05
CA ALA A 295 -5.74 -10.70 -15.95
C ALA A 295 -6.92 -11.18 -15.08
N VAL A 296 -7.17 -10.52 -13.95
CA VAL A 296 -8.29 -10.79 -13.05
C VAL A 296 -9.63 -10.48 -13.72
N LEU A 297 -9.75 -9.35 -14.43
CA LEU A 297 -10.95 -8.98 -15.18
C LEU A 297 -11.23 -9.96 -16.32
N GLN A 298 -10.20 -10.38 -17.08
CA GLN A 298 -10.34 -11.41 -18.11
C GLN A 298 -10.81 -12.74 -17.49
N PHE A 299 -10.17 -13.19 -16.42
CA PHE A 299 -10.55 -14.39 -15.70
C PHE A 299 -12.01 -14.35 -15.20
N PHE A 300 -12.41 -13.27 -14.51
CA PHE A 300 -13.77 -13.13 -14.00
C PHE A 300 -14.80 -12.98 -15.12
N THR A 301 -14.50 -12.24 -16.19
CA THR A 301 -15.44 -12.13 -17.32
C THR A 301 -15.63 -13.47 -18.03
N GLU A 302 -14.60 -14.29 -18.19
CA GLU A 302 -14.75 -15.65 -18.75
C GLU A 302 -15.53 -16.58 -17.82
N VAL A 303 -15.23 -16.57 -16.51
CA VAL A 303 -15.91 -17.42 -15.51
C VAL A 303 -17.39 -17.04 -15.32
N LEU A 304 -17.69 -15.74 -15.27
CA LEU A 304 -19.04 -15.20 -15.03
C LEU A 304 -19.91 -15.19 -16.29
N ASN A 305 -19.34 -14.94 -17.47
CA ASN A 305 -20.14 -14.92 -18.70
C ASN A 305 -20.53 -16.33 -19.18
N GLY A 306 -19.76 -17.37 -18.85
CA GLY A 306 -20.10 -18.77 -19.15
C GLY A 306 -20.21 -19.07 -20.65
N THR A 307 -20.79 -20.23 -20.99
CA THR A 307 -21.08 -20.57 -22.39
C THR A 307 -22.33 -19.82 -22.89
N PRO A 308 -22.40 -19.45 -24.18
CA PRO A 308 -23.53 -18.68 -24.75
C PRO A 308 -24.91 -19.30 -24.55
N GLU A 309 -24.96 -20.62 -24.35
CA GLU A 309 -26.18 -21.41 -24.19
C GLU A 309 -26.78 -21.32 -22.77
N GLN A 310 -26.00 -20.91 -21.76
CA GLN A 310 -26.44 -20.89 -20.35
C GLN A 310 -26.80 -19.50 -19.83
N THR A 311 -26.17 -18.45 -20.35
CA THR A 311 -26.34 -17.08 -19.86
C THR A 311 -27.19 -16.27 -20.84
N GLY A 312 -28.47 -16.11 -20.51
CA GLY A 312 -29.41 -15.31 -21.29
C GLY A 312 -28.83 -13.93 -21.63
N VAL A 313 -28.66 -13.66 -22.93
CA VAL A 313 -27.84 -12.58 -23.51
C VAL A 313 -28.09 -11.20 -22.87
N ARG A 314 -29.32 -10.98 -22.42
CA ARG A 314 -29.83 -9.71 -21.88
C ARG A 314 -29.07 -9.15 -20.66
N PHE A 315 -28.44 -9.98 -19.82
CA PHE A 315 -27.76 -9.54 -18.59
C PHE A 315 -26.23 -9.59 -18.64
N LYS A 316 -25.65 -10.11 -19.73
CA LYS A 316 -24.19 -10.20 -19.94
C LYS A 316 -23.44 -8.86 -19.79
N PRO A 317 -23.87 -7.73 -20.41
CA PRO A 317 -23.13 -6.48 -20.29
C PRO A 317 -23.18 -5.90 -18.87
N VAL A 318 -24.34 -5.93 -18.21
CA VAL A 318 -24.52 -5.38 -16.85
C VAL A 318 -23.62 -6.09 -15.84
N ARG A 319 -23.56 -7.43 -15.87
CA ARG A 319 -22.69 -8.20 -14.98
C ARG A 319 -21.20 -7.95 -15.24
N THR A 320 -20.80 -7.87 -16.50
CA THR A 320 -19.42 -7.58 -16.90
C THR A 320 -18.97 -6.20 -16.41
N VAL A 321 -19.80 -5.16 -16.64
CA VAL A 321 -19.50 -3.78 -16.24
C VAL A 321 -19.51 -3.61 -14.72
N LEU A 322 -20.56 -4.08 -14.03
CA LEU A 322 -20.68 -3.88 -12.57
C LEU A 322 -19.65 -4.70 -11.80
N GLY A 323 -19.44 -5.97 -12.16
CA GLY A 323 -18.41 -6.81 -11.54
C GLY A 323 -17.01 -6.27 -11.80
N GLY A 324 -16.74 -5.81 -13.03
CA GLY A 324 -15.47 -5.18 -13.36
C GLY A 324 -15.22 -3.89 -12.59
N ALA A 325 -16.22 -3.01 -12.49
CA ALA A 325 -16.14 -1.77 -11.72
C ALA A 325 -15.84 -2.02 -10.24
N LEU A 326 -16.55 -2.96 -9.59
CA LEU A 326 -16.33 -3.30 -8.18
C LEU A 326 -14.91 -3.86 -7.92
N ILE A 327 -14.42 -4.73 -8.81
CA ILE A 327 -13.04 -5.24 -8.73
C ILE A 327 -12.04 -4.08 -8.89
N THR A 328 -12.18 -3.25 -9.93
CA THR A 328 -11.31 -2.09 -10.15
C THR A 328 -11.31 -1.14 -8.96
N CYS A 329 -12.47 -0.77 -8.41
CA CYS A 329 -12.57 0.07 -7.22
C CYS A 329 -11.88 -0.56 -6.00
N THR A 330 -11.95 -1.89 -5.83
CA THR A 330 -11.28 -2.59 -4.73
C THR A 330 -9.76 -2.56 -4.88
N PHE A 331 -9.24 -2.86 -6.08
CA PHE A 331 -7.80 -2.80 -6.37
C PHE A 331 -7.25 -1.37 -6.24
N VAL A 332 -7.97 -0.38 -6.76
CA VAL A 332 -7.61 1.05 -6.65
C VAL A 332 -7.67 1.51 -5.18
N GLY A 333 -8.66 1.08 -4.41
CA GLY A 333 -8.75 1.39 -2.97
C GLY A 333 -7.54 0.85 -2.20
N ILE A 334 -7.22 -0.43 -2.35
CA ILE A 334 -6.06 -1.07 -1.70
C ILE A 334 -4.74 -0.38 -2.11
N TYR A 335 -4.63 0.06 -3.36
CA TYR A 335 -3.46 0.76 -3.88
C TYR A 335 -3.32 2.20 -3.38
N ILE A 336 -4.44 2.88 -3.11
CA ILE A 336 -4.43 4.26 -2.60
C ILE A 336 -4.16 4.29 -1.07
N LEU A 337 -4.49 3.24 -0.32
CA LEU A 337 -4.33 3.22 1.14
C LEU A 337 -2.92 3.62 1.61
N PRO A 338 -1.79 3.05 1.12
CA PRO A 338 -0.47 3.47 1.58
C PRO A 338 -0.11 4.91 1.21
N ILE A 339 -0.67 5.44 0.11
CA ILE A 339 -0.47 6.84 -0.29
C ILE A 339 -1.16 7.76 0.73
N VAL A 340 -2.37 7.39 1.19
CA VAL A 340 -3.10 8.12 2.23
C VAL A 340 -2.43 7.96 3.61
N GLU A 341 -1.92 6.78 3.95
CA GLU A 341 -1.17 6.54 5.19
C GLU A 341 0.13 7.36 5.25
N ILE A 342 0.87 7.47 4.15
CA ILE A 342 2.10 8.26 4.10
C ILE A 342 1.79 9.76 4.09
N ILE A 343 0.92 10.24 3.19
CA ILE A 343 0.70 11.68 3.02
C ILE A 343 -0.20 12.27 4.13
N GLY A 344 -1.26 11.57 4.50
CA GLY A 344 -2.27 12.05 5.46
C GLY A 344 -2.14 11.45 6.86
N GLY A 345 -1.49 10.29 7.01
CA GLY A 345 -1.37 9.59 8.30
C GLY A 345 -0.75 10.43 9.42
N PRO A 346 0.36 11.17 9.19
CA PRO A 346 0.94 12.06 10.22
C PRO A 346 -0.06 13.09 10.73
N ASP A 347 -0.79 13.74 9.83
CA ASP A 347 -1.78 14.79 10.13
C ASP A 347 -3.04 14.24 10.81
N ILE A 348 -3.45 13.03 10.45
CA ILE A 348 -4.57 12.31 11.07
C ILE A 348 -4.18 11.87 12.48
N TYR A 349 -3.00 11.26 12.66
CA TYR A 349 -2.52 10.83 13.97
C TYR A 349 -2.27 12.02 14.90
N TRP A 350 -1.69 13.11 14.40
CA TRP A 350 -1.54 14.36 15.15
C TRP A 350 -2.87 14.87 15.68
N TYR A 351 -3.89 14.91 14.82
CA TYR A 351 -5.24 15.31 15.22
C TYR A 351 -5.78 14.42 16.34
N TYR A 352 -5.69 13.08 16.22
CA TYR A 352 -6.15 12.16 17.27
C TYR A 352 -5.38 12.29 18.58
N GLN A 353 -4.07 12.58 18.52
CA GLN A 353 -3.22 12.80 19.69
C GLN A 353 -3.49 14.14 20.39
N MET A 354 -3.90 15.16 19.65
CA MET A 354 -4.03 16.54 20.15
C MET A 354 -5.46 17.01 20.39
N LYS A 355 -6.48 16.38 19.80
CA LYS A 355 -7.88 16.84 19.88
C LYS A 355 -8.40 16.98 21.33
N ASP A 356 -8.01 16.07 22.20
CA ASP A 356 -8.44 16.03 23.61
C ASP A 356 -7.42 16.71 24.54
N SER A 357 -6.35 17.31 24.00
CA SER A 357 -5.25 17.90 24.79
C SER A 357 -5.65 19.07 25.70
N CYS A 358 -6.91 19.51 25.68
CA CYS A 358 -7.41 20.54 26.59
C CYS A 358 -8.74 20.17 27.25
N GLU A 359 -9.09 18.88 27.27
CA GLU A 359 -10.10 18.34 28.17
C GLU A 359 -9.68 18.59 29.63
N GLY A 360 -10.61 19.11 30.45
CA GLY A 360 -10.34 19.52 31.83
C GLY A 360 -9.75 20.93 32.03
N PHE A 361 -9.58 21.73 30.97
CA PHE A 361 -9.07 23.12 31.05
C PHE A 361 -10.15 24.12 30.64
N ASN A 362 -10.34 25.17 31.44
CA ASN A 362 -11.44 26.13 31.29
C ASN A 362 -11.08 27.36 30.43
N THR A 363 -9.80 27.72 30.28
CA THR A 363 -9.37 28.82 29.40
C THR A 363 -8.60 28.33 28.17
N ARG A 364 -8.62 29.13 27.10
CA ARG A 364 -7.80 28.97 25.89
C ARG A 364 -7.03 30.25 25.60
N VAL A 365 -5.72 30.14 25.44
CA VAL A 365 -4.84 31.24 25.04
C VAL A 365 -4.20 30.91 23.71
N LYS A 366 -4.50 31.68 22.66
CA LYS A 366 -3.91 31.44 21.33
C LYS A 366 -2.46 31.92 21.32
N MET A 367 -1.49 31.01 21.30
CA MET A 367 -0.04 31.28 21.44
C MET A 367 0.66 31.62 20.11
N GLY A 368 0.10 31.21 18.97
CA GLY A 368 0.66 31.44 17.63
C GLY A 368 1.74 30.42 17.23
N THR A 369 1.76 30.03 15.95
CA THR A 369 2.56 28.88 15.46
C THR A 369 3.87 29.25 14.78
N ARG A 370 3.84 30.16 13.79
CA ARG A 370 5.04 30.54 13.01
C ARG A 370 5.81 31.75 13.57
N PHE A 371 5.14 32.53 14.40
CA PHE A 371 5.70 33.72 15.02
C PHE A 371 5.16 33.80 16.45
N VAL A 372 6.00 34.25 17.39
CA VAL A 372 5.51 34.66 18.69
C VAL A 372 4.50 35.77 18.52
N LYS A 373 3.36 35.57 19.18
CA LYS A 373 2.42 36.65 19.42
C LYS A 373 2.97 37.56 20.50
N SER A 374 2.77 38.85 20.30
CA SER A 374 2.96 39.88 21.30
C SER A 374 1.63 40.28 21.97
N LYS A 375 0.49 39.79 21.47
CA LYS A 375 -0.86 39.93 22.06
C LYS A 375 -1.44 38.56 22.35
N TYR A 376 -1.77 38.32 23.61
CA TYR A 376 -2.32 37.09 24.13
C TYR A 376 -3.75 37.36 24.59
N ASP A 377 -4.69 36.62 24.00
CA ASP A 377 -6.11 36.71 24.33
C ASP A 377 -6.48 35.42 25.06
N LEU A 378 -6.84 35.57 26.34
CA LEU A 378 -7.30 34.52 27.24
C LEU A 378 -8.83 34.48 27.13
N HIS A 379 -9.33 33.44 26.48
CA HIS A 379 -10.76 33.20 26.29
C HIS A 379 -11.22 32.09 27.24
N SER A 380 -12.08 32.42 28.20
CA SER A 380 -12.72 31.41 29.05
C SER A 380 -13.79 30.65 28.26
N LEU A 381 -14.02 29.39 28.61
CA LEU A 381 -15.18 28.62 28.17
C LEU A 381 -16.45 29.03 28.95
N ASN A 382 -16.32 29.71 30.08
CA ASN A 382 -17.44 30.30 30.79
C ASN A 382 -17.80 31.66 30.14
N ALA A 383 -19.00 31.73 29.57
CA ALA A 383 -19.49 32.90 28.83
C ALA A 383 -19.81 34.12 29.71
N SER A 384 -19.74 34.01 31.05
CA SER A 384 -19.84 35.18 31.96
C SER A 384 -18.53 35.96 32.09
N ILE A 385 -17.42 35.43 31.57
CA ILE A 385 -16.07 35.98 31.76
C ILE A 385 -15.61 36.62 30.46
N ASP A 386 -15.39 37.94 30.50
CA ASP A 386 -14.89 38.70 29.34
C ASP A 386 -13.46 38.26 28.95
N ASP A 387 -13.16 38.31 27.64
CA ASP A 387 -11.84 38.01 27.07
C ASP A 387 -10.76 38.91 27.69
N GLN A 388 -9.79 38.31 28.38
CA GLN A 388 -8.68 39.03 29.00
C GLN A 388 -7.52 39.16 28.01
N THR A 389 -7.05 40.39 27.75
CA THR A 389 -5.91 40.64 26.84
C THR A 389 -4.65 41.01 27.62
N PHE A 390 -3.55 40.33 27.28
CA PHE A 390 -2.20 40.61 27.73
C PHE A 390 -1.27 40.94 26.56
N TYR A 391 -0.26 41.75 26.85
CA TYR A 391 0.75 42.21 25.90
C TYR A 391 2.13 41.78 26.38
N LEU A 392 2.94 41.23 25.47
CA LEU A 392 4.31 40.80 25.71
C LEU A 392 5.26 41.67 24.89
N ALA A 393 6.24 42.29 25.55
CA ALA A 393 7.34 43.00 24.90
C ALA A 393 8.67 42.81 25.62
N PRO A 394 9.81 42.86 24.91
CA PRO A 394 11.12 42.97 25.53
C PRO A 394 11.34 44.41 26.02
N VAL A 395 11.89 44.56 27.22
CA VAL A 395 12.22 45.83 27.87
C VAL A 395 13.72 45.90 28.08
N LEU A 396 14.30 47.07 27.78
CA LEU A 396 15.69 47.42 28.05
C LEU A 396 15.70 48.53 29.10
N ALA A 397 16.33 48.26 30.24
CA ALA A 397 16.53 49.19 31.34
C ALA A 397 18.00 49.12 31.83
N PRO A 398 18.98 49.44 30.96
CA PRO A 398 20.39 49.28 31.30
C PRO A 398 20.82 50.27 32.39
N GLU A 399 21.56 49.78 33.37
CA GLU A 399 22.26 50.57 34.36
C GLU A 399 23.77 50.54 34.05
N ILE A 400 24.42 51.70 34.07
CA ILE A 400 25.85 51.81 33.74
C ILE A 400 26.68 51.09 34.81
N ASP A 401 27.61 50.23 34.37
CA ASP A 401 28.52 49.43 35.21
C ASP A 401 27.82 48.56 36.27
N SER A 402 26.55 48.20 36.03
CA SER A 402 25.73 47.37 36.91
C SER A 402 25.63 45.94 36.38
N ASN A 403 25.64 44.97 37.30
CA ASN A 403 25.22 43.58 37.05
C ASN A 403 23.84 43.30 37.70
N ALA A 404 23.03 44.34 37.91
CA ALA A 404 21.68 44.17 38.43
C ALA A 404 20.81 43.31 37.50
N THR A 405 19.83 42.63 38.10
CA THR A 405 18.77 41.93 37.37
C THR A 405 17.81 42.93 36.72
N TYR A 406 17.03 42.48 35.73
CA TYR A 406 16.07 43.30 34.98
C TYR A 406 16.70 44.45 34.15
N GLN A 407 17.98 44.36 33.79
CA GLN A 407 18.54 45.24 32.75
C GLN A 407 17.98 44.93 31.36
N TYR A 408 17.65 43.66 31.13
CA TYR A 408 16.94 43.20 29.96
C TYR A 408 16.00 42.06 30.35
N PHE A 409 14.71 42.22 30.08
CA PHE A 409 13.67 41.29 30.50
C PHE A 409 12.48 41.35 29.56
N HIS A 410 11.59 40.37 29.66
CA HIS A 410 10.32 40.37 28.94
C HIS A 410 9.19 40.73 29.89
N ARG A 411 8.43 41.77 29.56
CA ARG A 411 7.26 42.23 30.32
C ARG A 411 5.98 41.67 29.70
N PHE A 412 5.18 41.01 30.51
CA PHE A 412 3.85 40.50 30.18
C PHE A 412 2.81 41.25 31.02
N SER A 413 2.12 42.23 30.43
CA SER A 413 1.20 43.11 31.15
C SER A 413 -0.21 43.17 30.54
N GLY A 414 -1.22 43.37 31.37
CA GLY A 414 -2.62 43.31 30.98
C GLY A 414 -3.58 43.46 32.15
N ASN A 415 -4.81 43.01 31.98
CA ASN A 415 -5.83 42.97 33.03
C ASN A 415 -6.36 41.54 33.15
N THR A 416 -6.54 41.04 34.37
CA THR A 416 -7.43 39.88 34.62
C THR A 416 -8.85 40.38 34.92
N ALA A 417 -9.79 39.46 35.14
CA ALA A 417 -11.11 39.81 35.68
C ALA A 417 -11.04 40.46 37.09
N ASN A 418 -9.96 40.20 37.84
CA ASN A 418 -9.86 40.51 39.27
C ASN A 418 -8.80 41.58 39.60
N MET A 419 -7.86 41.85 38.68
CA MET A 419 -6.79 42.84 38.85
C MET A 419 -6.52 43.59 37.53
N ALA A 420 -6.70 44.91 37.58
CA ALA A 420 -6.26 45.80 36.51
C ALA A 420 -4.74 46.03 36.58
N HIS A 421 -4.13 46.28 35.43
CA HIS A 421 -2.73 46.70 35.29
C HIS A 421 -1.71 45.71 35.88
N LEU A 422 -2.08 44.43 35.89
CA LEU A 422 -1.21 43.31 36.23
C LEU A 422 0.01 43.28 35.30
N THR A 423 1.19 43.01 35.85
CA THR A 423 2.42 42.79 35.08
C THR A 423 3.24 41.66 35.65
N VAL A 424 3.90 40.91 34.78
CA VAL A 424 4.96 39.94 35.11
C VAL A 424 6.20 40.30 34.32
N ASP A 425 7.29 40.61 35.01
CA ASP A 425 8.61 40.82 34.41
C ASP A 425 9.42 39.53 34.53
N VAL A 426 9.95 39.01 33.43
CA VAL A 426 10.73 37.77 33.36
C VAL A 426 12.12 38.04 32.79
N ASP A 427 13.14 37.94 33.63
CA ASP A 427 14.55 38.00 33.23
C ASP A 427 15.09 36.57 33.07
N ILE A 428 15.08 36.09 31.82
CA ILE A 428 15.43 34.72 31.46
C ILE A 428 16.92 34.45 31.64
N ASP A 429 17.75 35.47 31.42
CA ASP A 429 19.21 35.32 31.38
C ASP A 429 19.78 35.31 32.81
N ASN A 430 19.22 36.10 33.74
CA ASN A 430 19.51 35.99 35.18
C ASN A 430 18.66 34.92 35.91
N GLY A 431 17.63 34.37 35.25
CA GLY A 431 16.77 33.35 35.85
C GLY A 431 15.92 33.87 37.01
N VAL A 432 15.37 35.08 36.90
CA VAL A 432 14.49 35.69 37.91
C VAL A 432 13.19 36.18 37.30
N TRP A 433 12.17 36.30 38.13
CA TRP A 433 10.87 36.85 37.75
C TRP A 433 10.26 37.63 38.91
N ARG A 434 9.40 38.58 38.58
CA ARG A 434 8.56 39.31 39.54
C ARG A 434 7.20 39.57 38.93
N TRP A 435 6.18 39.68 39.77
CA TRP A 435 4.87 40.18 39.37
C TRP A 435 4.38 41.27 40.31
N GLY A 436 3.52 42.11 39.77
CA GLY A 436 3.05 43.31 40.42
C GLY A 436 1.90 43.94 39.67
N SER A 437 1.51 45.13 40.11
CA SER A 437 0.56 45.99 39.39
C SER A 437 1.11 47.39 39.22
N PHE A 438 0.79 48.02 38.09
CA PHE A 438 1.07 49.43 37.87
C PHE A 438 -0.02 50.33 38.46
N ASP A 439 0.35 51.57 38.77
CA ASP A 439 -0.56 52.67 39.11
C ASP A 439 -1.44 53.14 37.93
N GLY A 440 -1.14 52.72 36.71
CA GLY A 440 -1.91 53.01 35.50
C GLY A 440 -1.67 52.02 34.35
N PRO A 441 -2.32 52.20 33.19
CA PRO A 441 -2.21 51.28 32.07
C PRO A 441 -0.82 51.29 31.42
N ASP A 442 -0.26 50.10 31.17
CA ASP A 442 1.03 49.91 30.48
C ASP A 442 0.89 50.05 28.96
N GLU A 443 0.56 51.27 28.52
CA GLU A 443 0.48 51.64 27.10
C GLU A 443 1.84 51.48 26.38
N ARG A 444 2.96 51.52 27.12
CA ARG A 444 4.30 51.26 26.60
C ARG A 444 4.43 49.83 26.08
N THR A 445 4.20 48.82 26.91
CA THR A 445 4.28 47.41 26.51
C THR A 445 3.26 47.08 25.43
N LYS A 446 2.03 47.62 25.55
CA LYS A 446 0.97 47.48 24.55
C LYS A 446 1.35 48.05 23.18
N TRP A 447 1.98 49.22 23.11
CA TRP A 447 2.48 49.79 21.86
C TRP A 447 3.65 48.98 21.29
N TRP A 448 4.64 48.62 22.11
CA TRP A 448 5.77 47.78 21.70
C TRP A 448 5.32 46.41 21.17
N ALA A 449 4.25 45.85 21.75
CA ALA A 449 3.65 44.61 21.31
C ALA A 449 2.92 44.76 19.96
N THR A 450 2.13 45.82 19.77
CA THR A 450 1.19 45.91 18.63
C THR A 450 1.72 46.71 17.43
N SER A 451 2.45 47.79 17.65
CA SER A 451 2.72 48.83 16.63
C SER A 451 4.14 48.81 16.07
N ARG A 452 5.10 48.20 16.79
CA ARG A 452 6.54 48.13 16.44
C ARG A 452 6.87 47.73 14.99
N LYS A 453 6.02 46.94 14.33
CA LYS A 453 6.25 46.44 12.95
C LYS A 453 5.79 47.40 11.85
N ASN A 454 4.91 48.35 12.16
CA ASN A 454 4.22 49.17 11.15
C ASN A 454 4.68 50.62 11.16
N ASP A 455 5.14 51.15 12.30
CA ASP A 455 5.53 52.56 12.40
C ASP A 455 6.96 52.83 11.92
N LYS A 456 7.04 53.74 10.95
CA LYS A 456 8.22 54.58 10.67
C LYS A 456 8.11 55.96 11.35
N GLN A 457 7.11 56.14 12.22
CA GLN A 457 6.85 57.40 12.92
C GLN A 457 7.75 57.55 14.15
N ASP A 458 7.79 58.78 14.67
CA ASP A 458 8.49 59.12 15.90
C ASP A 458 7.99 58.27 17.07
N LEU A 459 8.91 57.89 17.97
CA LEU A 459 8.56 57.09 19.15
C LEU A 459 7.61 57.88 20.06
N PRO A 460 6.41 57.36 20.39
CA PRO A 460 5.51 58.04 21.29
C PRO A 460 6.13 58.18 22.69
N ILE A 461 5.87 59.32 23.33
CA ILE A 461 6.22 59.55 24.72
C ILE A 461 5.14 58.88 25.57
N PHE A 462 5.56 58.03 26.50
CA PHE A 462 4.69 57.39 27.49
C PHE A 462 4.87 58.04 28.85
N ASP A 463 3.78 58.15 29.60
CA ASP A 463 3.85 58.52 31.01
C ASP A 463 4.70 57.52 31.80
N ASN A 464 5.26 57.98 32.92
CA ASN A 464 6.02 57.13 33.82
C ASN A 464 5.07 56.47 34.82
N ILE A 465 4.97 55.15 34.77
CA ILE A 465 4.13 54.33 35.64
C ILE A 465 4.97 53.66 36.73
N THR A 466 4.44 53.59 37.95
CA THR A 466 5.12 53.02 39.12
C THR A 466 4.75 51.55 39.27
N LEU A 467 5.75 50.67 39.31
CA LEU A 467 5.53 49.25 39.63
C LEU A 467 5.40 49.07 41.14
N THR A 468 4.24 48.56 41.58
CA THR A 468 4.12 47.95 42.91
C THR A 468 4.37 46.45 42.76
N GLU A 469 5.49 45.96 43.29
CA GLU A 469 5.83 44.54 43.28
C GLU A 469 5.06 43.80 44.38
N HIS A 470 4.37 42.72 44.03
CA HIS A 470 3.63 41.87 44.96
C HIS A 470 4.47 40.65 45.37
N TRP A 471 5.13 40.00 44.40
CA TRP A 471 5.99 38.85 44.67
C TRP A 471 7.10 38.72 43.63
N ASN A 472 8.20 38.08 44.01
CA ASN A 472 9.32 37.76 43.14
C ASN A 472 9.83 36.34 43.40
N GLY A 473 10.65 35.82 42.49
CA GLY A 473 11.25 34.51 42.63
C GLY A 473 12.35 34.22 41.63
N THR A 474 12.86 32.98 41.72
CA THR A 474 13.92 32.45 40.85
C THR A 474 13.38 31.36 39.93
N ILE A 475 14.05 31.15 38.81
CA ILE A 475 13.79 30.10 37.82
C ILE A 475 15.01 29.17 37.82
N LYS A 476 14.91 28.04 38.49
CA LYS A 476 15.96 27.00 38.50
C LYS A 476 15.78 26.09 37.29
N LYS A 477 16.89 25.66 36.70
CA LYS A 477 16.91 24.65 35.61
C LYS A 477 17.36 23.32 36.20
N ASN A 478 16.59 22.25 35.99
CA ASN A 478 16.95 20.90 36.41
C ASN A 478 16.53 19.89 35.33
N ASN A 479 17.48 19.10 34.81
CA ASN A 479 17.28 18.08 33.77
C ASN A 479 16.41 18.49 32.55
N GLY A 480 16.45 19.76 32.14
CA GLY A 480 15.66 20.30 31.01
C GLY A 480 14.25 20.78 31.37
N HIS A 481 13.91 20.79 32.65
CA HIS A 481 12.71 21.40 33.21
C HIS A 481 13.07 22.74 33.88
N LEU A 482 12.10 23.66 33.95
CA LEU A 482 12.20 24.83 34.82
C LEU A 482 11.43 24.56 36.12
N TRP A 483 11.97 25.01 37.24
CA TRP A 483 11.36 24.92 38.56
C TRP A 483 11.36 26.29 39.22
N LEU A 484 10.20 26.69 39.73
CA LEU A 484 9.98 27.93 40.44
C LEU A 484 9.83 27.59 41.94
N PRO A 485 10.91 27.48 42.72
CA PRO A 485 10.88 26.94 44.08
C PRO A 485 10.14 27.81 45.09
N GLY A 486 9.99 29.11 44.83
CA GLY A 486 9.21 30.02 45.66
C GLY A 486 7.73 30.09 45.26
N TYR A 487 7.32 29.28 44.28
CA TYR A 487 5.99 29.32 43.66
C TYR A 487 5.44 27.91 43.41
N ASP A 488 6.15 26.88 43.89
CA ASP A 488 5.86 25.45 43.76
C ASP A 488 5.35 25.00 42.39
N VAL A 489 5.91 25.55 41.30
CA VAL A 489 5.56 25.18 39.92
C VAL A 489 6.75 24.57 39.16
N VAL A 490 6.46 23.52 38.39
CA VAL A 490 7.40 22.90 37.45
C VAL A 490 6.90 23.07 36.01
N ILE A 491 7.72 23.66 35.14
CA ILE A 491 7.45 23.81 33.70
C ILE A 491 8.34 22.81 32.94
N GLN A 492 7.71 21.75 32.43
CA GLN A 492 8.38 20.67 31.73
C GLN A 492 8.45 20.89 30.21
N GLY A 493 9.53 20.42 29.58
CA GLY A 493 9.69 20.35 28.12
C GLY A 493 10.12 21.64 27.43
N ILE A 494 10.11 22.79 28.12
CA ILE A 494 10.41 24.10 27.52
C ILE A 494 11.88 24.28 27.09
N GLU A 495 12.86 23.74 27.82
CA GLU A 495 14.27 23.74 27.37
C GLU A 495 14.47 22.81 26.15
N ARG A 496 13.71 21.70 26.08
CA ARG A 496 13.72 20.83 24.89
C ARG A 496 13.05 21.53 23.70
N ALA A 497 12.01 22.34 23.93
CA ALA A 497 11.38 23.19 22.92
C ALA A 497 12.33 24.26 22.34
N ARG A 498 13.24 24.82 23.17
CA ARG A 498 14.32 25.72 22.70
C ARG A 498 15.23 25.06 21.67
N LYS A 499 15.58 23.79 21.91
CA LYS A 499 16.39 23.00 20.97
C LYS A 499 15.57 22.54 19.76
N TYR A 500 14.33 22.09 19.96
CA TYR A 500 13.45 21.50 18.94
C TYR A 500 12.06 22.15 18.99
N CYS A 501 11.74 23.04 18.05
CA CYS A 501 10.48 23.82 18.10
C CYS A 501 9.24 22.94 17.87
N GLU A 502 9.43 21.77 17.27
CA GLU A 502 8.45 20.69 17.14
C GLU A 502 7.93 20.16 18.50
N VAL A 503 8.66 20.43 19.59
CA VAL A 503 8.31 20.09 20.98
C VAL A 503 7.40 21.14 21.64
N GLU A 504 7.25 22.35 21.10
CA GLU A 504 6.37 23.39 21.68
C GLU A 504 4.93 22.92 22.00
N PRO A 505 4.26 22.03 21.23
CA PRO A 505 2.92 21.53 21.53
C PRO A 505 2.80 20.58 22.73
N PHE A 506 3.89 20.32 23.45
CA PHE A 506 3.97 19.29 24.51
C PHE A 506 4.42 19.85 25.88
N ILE A 507 4.54 21.17 26.02
CA ILE A 507 4.91 21.83 27.27
C ILE A 507 3.79 21.62 28.30
N ARG A 508 4.16 21.28 29.53
CA ARG A 508 3.25 21.08 30.66
C ARG A 508 3.71 21.92 31.85
N VAL A 509 2.77 22.48 32.59
CA VAL A 509 2.97 23.24 33.82
C VAL A 509 2.26 22.49 34.93
N PHE A 510 3.02 22.04 35.92
CA PHE A 510 2.53 21.33 37.10
C PHE A 510 2.54 22.27 38.29
N ASP A 511 1.43 22.27 39.04
CA ASP A 511 1.45 22.66 40.45
C ASP A 511 2.07 21.52 41.27
N THR A 512 2.90 21.88 42.25
CA THR A 512 3.55 20.95 43.17
C THR A 512 3.35 21.33 44.63
N ALA A 513 2.59 22.40 44.94
CA ALA A 513 2.38 22.92 46.30
C ALA A 513 1.75 21.89 47.24
N GLN A 514 0.81 21.09 46.75
CA GLN A 514 0.16 20.00 47.50
C GLN A 514 0.76 18.61 47.22
N SER A 515 1.84 18.55 46.42
CA SER A 515 2.41 17.28 45.99
C SER A 515 3.41 16.70 46.99
N SER A 516 3.62 15.37 46.95
CA SER A 516 4.65 14.76 47.79
C SER A 516 6.06 15.09 47.29
N HIS A 517 7.03 15.22 48.19
CA HIS A 517 8.44 15.45 47.81
C HIS A 517 8.95 14.40 46.82
N ALA A 518 8.53 13.14 46.96
CA ALA A 518 8.89 12.07 46.03
C ALA A 518 8.34 12.28 44.61
N TYR A 519 7.14 12.85 44.47
CA TYR A 519 6.56 13.20 43.17
C TYR A 519 7.24 14.42 42.54
N LEU A 520 7.55 15.47 43.32
CA LEU A 520 8.36 16.60 42.85
C LEU A 520 9.76 16.14 42.40
N GLU A 521 10.39 15.26 43.17
CA GLU A 521 11.69 14.67 42.83
C GLU A 521 11.60 13.82 41.55
N GLU A 522 10.56 13.00 41.37
CA GLU A 522 10.33 12.28 40.10
C GLU A 522 10.16 13.26 38.92
N LEU A 523 9.32 14.30 39.06
CA LEU A 523 9.09 15.31 38.01
C LEU A 523 10.35 16.07 37.60
N LEU A 524 11.28 16.29 38.53
CA LEU A 524 12.52 17.06 38.31
C LEU A 524 13.70 16.18 37.86
N VAL A 525 13.81 14.95 38.38
CA VAL A 525 14.95 14.05 38.08
C VAL A 525 14.74 13.30 36.76
N LYS A 526 13.51 12.85 36.47
CA LYS A 526 13.20 12.05 35.29
C LYS A 526 13.40 12.86 34.01
N GLU A 527 14.01 12.25 32.98
CA GLU A 527 14.05 12.86 31.65
C GLU A 527 12.61 13.13 31.20
N TRP A 528 12.39 14.27 30.54
CA TRP A 528 11.09 14.66 30.05
C TRP A 528 10.49 13.64 29.07
N ASP A 529 9.46 12.93 29.53
CA ASP A 529 8.56 12.11 28.71
C ASP A 529 7.14 12.68 28.79
N TRP A 530 6.54 12.94 27.63
CA TRP A 530 5.18 13.45 27.53
C TRP A 530 4.19 12.29 27.45
N SER A 531 3.18 12.33 28.30
CA SER A 531 2.03 11.43 28.28
C SER A 531 0.76 12.22 27.94
N PRO A 532 -0.16 11.66 27.13
CA PRO A 532 -1.51 12.21 26.95
C PRO A 532 -2.41 11.98 28.17
N GLU A 533 -2.02 11.12 29.11
CA GLU A 533 -2.79 10.78 30.31
C GLU A 533 -3.08 12.02 31.16
N TYR A 534 -4.24 12.00 31.81
CA TYR A 534 -4.65 13.05 32.74
C TYR A 534 -3.84 12.96 34.04
N ASP A 535 -3.26 14.08 34.45
CA ASP A 535 -2.64 14.28 35.75
C ASP A 535 -3.29 15.51 36.41
N PRO A 536 -3.89 15.38 37.62
CA PRO A 536 -4.62 16.47 38.27
C PRO A 536 -3.76 17.67 38.65
N ASN A 537 -2.43 17.50 38.72
CA ASN A 537 -1.49 18.56 39.05
C ASN A 537 -1.15 19.43 37.83
N ILE A 538 -1.54 19.05 36.61
CA ILE A 538 -1.32 19.88 35.41
C ILE A 538 -2.29 21.06 35.42
N ILE A 539 -1.79 22.24 35.76
CA ILE A 539 -2.55 23.50 35.74
C ILE A 539 -2.55 24.17 34.37
N MET A 540 -1.53 23.92 33.54
CA MET A 540 -1.48 24.38 32.15
C MET A 540 -0.78 23.40 31.23
N ARG A 541 -1.18 23.38 29.95
CA ARG A 541 -0.46 22.66 28.89
C ARG A 541 -0.61 23.35 27.55
N THR A 542 0.44 23.28 26.73
CA THR A 542 0.29 23.61 25.31
C THR A 542 -0.39 22.48 24.56
N ALA A 543 -1.05 22.83 23.47
CA ALA A 543 -1.70 21.89 22.56
C ALA A 543 -1.69 22.50 21.16
N SER A 544 -1.51 21.67 20.12
CA SER A 544 -1.63 22.14 18.74
C SER A 544 -2.75 21.48 17.98
N PHE A 545 -3.74 22.29 17.62
CA PHE A 545 -4.98 21.85 16.99
C PHE A 545 -4.95 21.96 15.46
N GLY A 546 -5.75 21.11 14.83
CA GLY A 546 -5.86 20.97 13.37
C GLY A 546 -4.86 19.98 12.77
N HIS A 547 -5.10 19.58 11.52
CA HIS A 547 -4.17 18.77 10.73
C HIS A 547 -2.90 19.57 10.41
N GLY A 548 -1.71 19.04 10.67
CA GLY A 548 -0.46 19.72 10.32
C GLY A 548 -0.09 20.91 11.20
N ARG A 549 -0.37 20.83 12.52
CA ARG A 549 0.06 21.81 13.55
C ARG A 549 -0.36 23.27 13.28
N GLN A 550 -1.57 23.46 12.74
CA GLN A 550 -2.05 24.76 12.24
C GLN A 550 -2.18 25.85 13.31
N ARG A 551 -2.62 25.48 14.52
CA ARG A 551 -2.83 26.39 15.65
C ARG A 551 -2.09 25.87 16.88
N LEU A 552 -1.44 26.75 17.64
CA LEU A 552 -0.85 26.42 18.95
C LEU A 552 -1.57 27.28 19.98
N ASP A 553 -2.16 26.61 20.96
CA ASP A 553 -2.82 27.23 22.11
C ASP A 553 -2.14 26.76 23.41
N MET A 554 -2.24 27.57 24.46
CA MET A 554 -2.05 27.16 25.84
C MET A 554 -3.44 27.00 26.46
N CYS A 555 -3.63 25.94 27.21
CA CYS A 555 -4.87 25.62 27.90
C CYS A 555 -4.61 25.69 29.40
N ILE A 556 -5.49 26.38 30.11
CA ILE A 556 -5.29 26.81 31.50
C ILE A 556 -6.50 26.40 32.33
N LYS A 557 -6.26 25.94 33.56
CA LYS A 557 -7.29 25.69 34.57
C LYS A 557 -7.56 27.00 35.33
N GLU A 558 -8.83 27.35 35.52
CA GLU A 558 -9.23 28.61 36.16
C GLU A 558 -9.24 28.47 37.69
N ASP A 559 -9.65 27.30 38.18
CA ASP A 559 -9.75 26.92 39.61
C ASP A 559 -8.37 26.68 40.29
N PHE A 560 -7.35 27.47 39.94
CA PHE A 560 -6.03 27.46 40.58
C PHE A 560 -5.85 28.71 41.45
N TYR A 561 -6.01 28.56 42.76
CA TYR A 561 -5.93 29.67 43.71
C TYR A 561 -4.81 29.47 44.74
N LEU A 562 -3.81 30.33 44.66
CA LEU A 562 -2.91 30.65 45.76
C LEU A 562 -3.24 32.09 46.18
N THR A 563 -4.00 32.26 47.26
CA THR A 563 -4.09 33.58 47.92
C THR A 563 -2.89 33.74 48.87
N GLU A 564 -2.53 34.99 49.20
CA GLU A 564 -1.40 35.27 50.11
C GLU A 564 -1.58 34.66 51.50
N GLU A 565 -2.82 34.32 51.89
CA GLU A 565 -3.19 33.71 53.17
C GLU A 565 -3.53 32.20 53.07
N GLY A 566 -3.48 31.60 51.87
CA GLY A 566 -3.81 30.18 51.65
C GLY A 566 -5.30 29.82 51.74
N LEU A 567 -6.19 30.81 51.68
CA LEU A 567 -7.65 30.64 51.64
C LEU A 567 -8.16 30.45 50.21
N GLU A 568 -9.10 29.51 50.01
CA GLU A 568 -9.81 29.35 48.74
C GLU A 568 -10.78 30.52 48.52
N GLN A 569 -10.68 31.17 47.37
CA GLN A 569 -11.67 32.13 46.89
C GLN A 569 -12.04 31.78 45.46
N GLU A 570 -13.32 31.49 45.22
CA GLU A 570 -13.88 31.29 43.88
C GLU A 570 -13.80 32.64 43.13
N LEU A 571 -12.87 32.72 42.18
CA LEU A 571 -12.65 33.89 41.33
C LEU A 571 -12.97 33.52 39.89
N ASP A 572 -13.76 34.36 39.22
CA ASP A 572 -14.05 34.21 37.80
C ASP A 572 -12.75 34.31 36.96
N GLY A 573 -12.37 33.21 36.32
CA GLY A 573 -11.38 33.16 35.25
C GLY A 573 -9.96 32.83 35.72
N VAL A 574 -8.97 33.11 34.87
CA VAL A 574 -7.56 32.84 35.21
C VAL A 574 -7.14 33.72 36.38
N SER A 575 -6.70 33.09 37.47
CA SER A 575 -6.21 33.78 38.66
C SER A 575 -4.93 34.59 38.36
N ASN A 576 -4.72 35.70 39.09
CA ASN A 576 -3.52 36.53 38.92
C ASN A 576 -2.22 35.71 39.07
N PRO A 577 -2.10 34.79 40.06
CA PRO A 577 -0.92 33.94 40.18
C PRO A 577 -0.72 33.03 38.96
N SER A 578 -1.78 32.42 38.39
CA SER A 578 -1.69 31.62 37.16
C SER A 578 -1.08 32.38 35.97
N ILE A 579 -1.12 33.71 35.94
CA ILE A 579 -0.48 34.49 34.87
C ILE A 579 1.05 34.35 34.89
N VAL A 580 1.69 34.08 36.03
CA VAL A 580 3.15 33.96 36.18
C VAL A 580 3.75 32.85 35.28
N PRO A 581 3.36 31.56 35.38
CA PRO A 581 3.90 30.53 34.50
C PRO A 581 3.53 30.74 33.03
N LEU A 582 2.35 31.31 32.72
CA LEU A 582 1.99 31.70 31.35
C LEU A 582 2.98 32.74 30.80
N ALA A 583 3.27 33.79 31.58
CA ALA A 583 4.20 34.84 31.23
C ALA A 583 5.63 34.30 31.04
N ILE A 584 6.09 33.38 31.89
CA ILE A 584 7.40 32.73 31.74
C ILE A 584 7.45 31.89 30.46
N VAL A 585 6.44 31.07 30.16
CA VAL A 585 6.40 30.34 28.88
C VAL A 585 6.38 31.31 27.71
N ALA A 586 5.59 32.39 27.78
CA ALA A 586 5.48 33.39 26.73
C ALA A 586 6.81 34.14 26.49
N ALA A 587 7.48 34.57 27.55
CA ALA A 587 8.80 35.21 27.53
C ALA A 587 9.87 34.28 26.92
N TYR A 588 9.94 33.02 27.36
CA TYR A 588 10.83 32.01 26.80
C TYR A 588 10.61 31.82 25.30
N ARG A 589 9.34 31.81 24.84
CA ARG A 589 9.03 31.79 23.41
C ARG A 589 9.50 33.06 22.70
N MET A 590 9.28 34.24 23.25
CA MET A 590 9.79 35.49 22.67
C MET A 590 11.33 35.46 22.54
N ARG A 591 12.04 34.96 23.56
CA ARG A 591 13.49 34.77 23.55
C ARG A 591 13.96 33.75 22.50
N MET A 592 13.17 32.71 22.21
CA MET A 592 13.39 31.83 21.05
C MET A 592 13.18 32.57 19.73
N SER A 593 12.18 33.45 19.64
CA SER A 593 11.90 34.24 18.42
C SER A 593 13.03 35.21 18.10
N GLU A 594 13.61 35.85 19.09
CA GLU A 594 14.73 36.80 18.95
C GLU A 594 16.01 36.14 18.44
N LYS A 595 16.16 34.82 18.68
CA LYS A 595 17.28 34.00 18.24
C LYS A 595 16.97 33.20 16.96
N ASP A 596 15.87 33.52 16.27
CA ASP A 596 15.34 32.81 15.09
C ASP A 596 15.08 31.29 15.31
N MET A 597 14.93 30.84 16.56
CA MET A 597 14.83 29.42 16.93
C MET A 597 13.41 28.83 16.80
N LEU A 598 12.39 29.67 16.64
CA LEU A 598 10.98 29.24 16.50
C LEU A 598 10.61 28.78 15.09
N ASP A 599 11.34 29.23 14.07
CA ASP A 599 10.99 28.90 12.69
C ASP A 599 11.50 27.50 12.36
N CYS A 600 10.66 26.50 12.59
CA CYS A 600 10.92 25.11 12.28
C CYS A 600 11.26 24.85 10.79
N SER A 601 11.07 25.82 9.89
CA SER A 601 11.48 25.69 8.48
C SER A 601 12.92 26.18 8.19
N LYS A 602 13.60 26.85 9.13
CA LYS A 602 14.88 27.54 8.89
C LYS A 602 16.13 26.90 9.50
N LYS A 603 16.01 25.90 10.38
CA LYS A 603 17.15 25.44 11.23
C LYS A 603 18.35 24.86 10.47
N GLY A 604 18.20 24.45 9.21
CA GLY A 604 19.30 23.95 8.36
C GLY A 604 20.42 24.94 7.99
N ARG A 605 20.54 26.12 8.63
CA ARG A 605 21.54 27.16 8.30
C ARG A 605 22.46 27.61 9.44
N HIS A 606 22.25 27.20 10.70
CA HIS A 606 22.93 27.80 11.86
C HIS A 606 23.56 26.84 12.90
N SER A 607 23.67 25.53 12.63
CA SER A 607 24.26 24.57 13.60
C SER A 607 25.76 24.78 13.91
N GLY A 608 26.45 25.66 13.19
CA GLY A 608 27.87 25.94 13.40
C GLY A 608 28.24 26.89 14.55
N TYR A 609 27.28 27.60 15.17
CA TYR A 609 27.59 28.75 16.05
C TYR A 609 27.42 28.54 17.57
N TRP A 610 26.97 27.38 18.03
CA TRP A 610 26.65 27.12 19.46
C TRP A 610 27.61 26.14 20.14
N LYS A 611 28.90 26.17 19.81
CA LYS A 611 29.93 25.30 20.40
C LYS A 611 30.91 26.00 21.36
N SER A 612 30.59 27.21 21.83
CA SER A 612 31.54 28.07 22.55
C SER A 612 30.92 28.95 23.66
N SER A 613 29.87 28.48 24.34
CA SER A 613 29.30 29.21 25.50
C SER A 613 28.59 28.32 26.54
N GLU A 614 28.99 27.04 26.62
CA GLU A 614 28.63 26.12 27.73
C GLU A 614 29.93 25.44 28.24
N GLU A 615 30.89 26.28 28.64
CA GLU A 615 32.01 25.99 29.56
C GLU A 615 32.08 27.12 30.60
#